data_AF-A0A915UUE7-F1
#
_entry.id   AF-A0A915UUE7-F1
#
_cell.length_a   1.000
_cell.length_b   1.000
_cell.length_c   1.000
_cell.angle_alpha   90.00
_cell.angle_beta   90.00
_cell.angle_gamma   90.00
#
_symmetry.space_group_name_H-M   'P 1'
#
loop_
_entity.id
_entity.type
_entity.pdbx_description
1 polymer ?
#
loop_
_entity_poly.entity_id
_entity_poly.type
_entity_poly.pdbx_seq_one_letter_code
_entity_poly.pdbx_strand_id
1 'polypeptide(L)' 'MGARKFLRYGVSLIMIGLGVGIIYYEYFLFKRVEGLLLGGMLIGWAFVRVWMFQRFVERRAPNRPKE' A
#
# COMPACT_ATOMS: atom_id res chain seq x y z
N MET A 1 -21.51 6.67 2.09
CA MET A 1 -20.53 5.73 2.69
C MET A 1 -19.24 5.49 1.86
N GLY A 2 -19.01 6.19 0.73
CA GLY A 2 -17.86 5.91 -0.16
C GLY A 2 -16.56 6.66 0.14
N ALA A 3 -16.63 7.93 0.58
CA ALA A 3 -15.46 8.80 0.66
C ALA A 3 -14.36 8.31 1.62
N ARG A 4 -14.71 7.77 2.79
CA ARG A 4 -13.72 7.22 3.76
C ARG A 4 -13.03 5.95 3.27
N LYS A 5 -13.70 5.11 2.46
CA LYS A 5 -13.05 3.95 1.82
C LYS A 5 -12.13 4.41 0.69
N PHE A 6 -12.61 5.33 -0.16
CA PHE A 6 -11.84 5.86 -1.28
C PHE A 6 -10.57 6.59 -0.83
N LEU A 7 -10.67 7.42 0.22
CA LEU A 7 -9.51 8.10 0.81
C LEU A 7 -8.48 7.12 1.40
N ARG A 8 -8.95 5.98 1.95
CA ARG A 8 -8.07 4.94 2.52
C ARG A 8 -7.31 4.15 1.47
N TYR A 9 -7.97 3.78 0.36
CA TYR A 9 -7.30 3.10 -0.74
C TYR A 9 -6.42 4.06 -1.56
N GLY A 10 -6.82 5.33 -1.69
CA GLY A 10 -6.07 6.36 -2.40
C GLY A 10 -4.67 6.60 -1.83
N VAL A 11 -4.53 6.62 -0.49
CA VAL A 11 -3.21 6.76 0.15
C VAL A 11 -2.30 5.58 -0.17
N SER A 12 -2.84 4.36 -0.23
CA SER A 12 -2.05 3.17 -0.58
C SER A 12 -1.63 3.19 -2.05
N LEU A 13 -2.49 3.70 -2.94
CA LEU A 13 -2.18 3.91 -4.35
C LEU A 13 -1.05 4.94 -4.54
N ILE A 14 -1.09 6.05 -3.79
CA ILE A 14 -0.04 7.08 -3.80
C ILE A 14 1.28 6.51 -3.29
N MET A 15 1.27 5.69 -2.24
CA MET A 15 2.49 5.05 -1.72
C MET A 15 3.09 4.05 -2.72
N ILE A 16 2.27 3.29 -3.44
CA ILE A 16 2.74 2.41 -4.52
C ILE A 16 3.35 3.26 -5.64
N GLY A 17 2.69 4.32 -6.08
CA GLY A 17 3.21 5.24 -7.10
C GLY A 17 4.53 5.88 -6.72
N LEU A 18 4.65 6.35 -5.46
CA LEU A 18 5.90 6.87 -4.92
C LEU A 18 7.01 5.81 -4.86
N GLY A 19 6.68 4.59 -4.41
CA GLY A 19 7.63 3.48 -4.37
C GLY A 19 8.15 3.12 -5.76
N VAL A 20 7.27 3.02 -6.76
CA VAL A 20 7.65 2.79 -8.17
C VAL A 20 8.49 3.94 -8.70
N GLY A 21 8.14 5.19 -8.37
CA GLY A 21 8.90 6.38 -8.76
C GLY A 21 10.32 6.38 -8.18
N ILE A 22 10.48 6.01 -6.91
CA ILE A 22 11.79 5.88 -6.25
C ILE A 22 12.61 4.78 -6.91
N ILE A 23 12.01 3.60 -7.16
CA ILE A 23 12.70 2.51 -7.88
C ILE A 23 13.12 2.99 -9.25
N TYR A 24 12.23 3.62 -10.03
CA TYR A 24 12.57 4.09 -11.36
C TYR A 24 13.69 5.14 -11.33
N TYR A 25 13.63 6.11 -10.42
CA TYR A 25 14.62 7.18 -10.38
C TYR A 25 15.98 6.68 -9.88
N GLU A 26 16.03 5.95 -8.77
CA GLU A 26 17.32 5.50 -8.21
C GLU A 26 17.87 4.24 -8.88
N TYR A 27 17.03 3.24 -9.16
CA TYR A 27 17.51 2.00 -9.75
C TYR A 27 17.84 2.17 -11.23
N PHE A 28 17.04 2.93 -11.99
CA PHE A 28 17.26 3.09 -13.43
C PHE A 28 18.30 4.18 -13.75
N LEU A 29 18.30 5.35 -13.09
CA LEU A 29 19.32 6.37 -13.36
C LEU A 29 20.64 6.11 -12.63
N PHE A 30 20.62 5.63 -11.38
CA PHE A 30 21.83 5.54 -10.55
C PHE A 30 22.36 4.11 -10.38
N LYS A 31 21.67 3.08 -10.91
CA LYS A 31 21.99 1.65 -10.72
C LYS A 31 22.26 1.26 -9.27
N ARG A 32 21.70 2.02 -8.32
CA ARG A 32 21.98 1.89 -6.90
C ARG A 32 20.96 0.93 -6.32
N VAL A 33 21.44 -0.21 -5.83
CA VAL A 33 20.59 -1.27 -5.27
C VAL A 33 19.80 -0.77 -4.04
N GLU A 34 20.31 0.26 -3.37
CA GLU A 34 19.64 0.98 -2.28
C GLU A 34 18.25 1.50 -2.69
N GLY A 35 18.07 2.00 -3.92
CA GLY A 35 16.78 2.46 -4.42
C GLY A 35 15.76 1.34 -4.60
N LEU A 36 16.22 0.13 -4.90
CA LEU A 36 15.38 -1.05 -5.02
C LEU A 36 14.96 -1.58 -3.64
N LEU A 37 15.86 -1.53 -2.66
CA LEU A 37 15.54 -1.84 -1.26
C LEU A 37 14.57 -0.82 -0.66
N LEU A 38 14.84 0.48 -0.81
CA LEU A 38 14.00 1.54 -0.26
C LEU A 38 12.63 1.56 -0.91
N GLY A 39 12.58 1.52 -2.24
CA GLY A 39 11.32 1.48 -2.99
C GLY A 39 10.53 0.19 -2.78
N GLY A 40 11.21 -0.96 -2.75
CA GLY A 40 10.59 -2.26 -2.44
C GLY A 40 10.03 -2.30 -1.02
N MET A 41 10.76 -1.75 -0.04
CA MET A 41 10.30 -1.63 1.35
C MET A 41 9.07 -0.71 1.46
N LEU A 42 9.04 0.39 0.69
CA LEU A 42 7.89 1.32 0.64
C LEU A 42 6.64 0.67 0.07
N ILE A 43 6.79 -0.08 -1.03
CA ILE A 43 5.69 -0.85 -1.65
C ILE A 43 5.22 -1.95 -0.70
N GLY A 44 6.14 -2.73 -0.14
CA GLY A 44 5.82 -3.79 0.82
C GLY A 44 5.08 -3.23 2.04
N TRP A 45 5.52 -2.09 2.57
CA TRP A 45 4.86 -1.42 3.68
C TRP A 45 3.46 -0.91 3.33
N ALA A 46 3.25 -0.42 2.10
CA ALA A 46 1.92 -0.05 1.61
C ALA A 46 0.96 -1.26 1.61
N PHE A 47 1.43 -2.42 1.15
CA PHE A 47 0.67 -3.67 1.21
C PHE A 47 0.38 -4.13 2.64
N VAL A 48 1.39 -4.11 3.53
CA VAL A 48 1.20 -4.43 4.95
C VAL A 48 0.16 -3.52 5.59
N ARG A 49 0.16 -2.23 5.24
CA ARG A 49 -0.87 -1.28 5.70
C ARG A 49 -2.26 -1.71 5.24
N VAL A 50 -2.44 -1.95 3.95
CA VAL A 50 -3.74 -2.37 3.39
C VAL A 50 -4.21 -3.67 4.06
N TRP A 51 -3.31 -4.63 4.21
CA TRP A 51 -3.59 -5.93 4.80
C TRP A 51 -3.94 -5.82 6.28
N MET A 52 -3.19 -5.03 7.06
CA MET A 52 -3.51 -4.79 8.48
C MET A 52 -4.89 -4.13 8.61
N PHE A 53 -5.19 -3.15 7.75
CA PHE A 53 -6.50 -2.50 7.72
C PHE A 53 -7.63 -3.44 7.31
N GLN A 54 -7.45 -4.30 6.30
CA GLN A 54 -8.42 -5.35 5.97
C GLN A 54 -8.66 -6.25 7.18
N ARG A 55 -7.59 -6.71 7.83
CA ARG A 55 -7.68 -7.60 8.99
C ARG A 55 -8.38 -6.94 10.19
N PHE A 56 -8.21 -5.64 10.41
CA PHE A 56 -8.93 -4.89 11.45
C PHE A 56 -10.40 -4.60 11.08
N VAL A 57 -10.72 -4.37 9.80
CA VAL A 57 -12.10 -4.17 9.34
C VAL A 57 -12.88 -5.48 9.37
N GLU A 58 -12.26 -6.59 9.01
CA GLU A 58 -12.88 -7.93 8.99
C GLU A 58 -13.23 -8.41 10.41
N ARG A 59 -12.40 -8.08 11.41
CA ARG A 59 -12.72 -8.31 12.83
C ARG A 59 -13.93 -7.50 13.35
N ARG A 60 -14.37 -6.44 12.65
CA ARG A 60 -15.60 -5.70 12.99
C ARG A 60 -16.85 -6.21 12.27
N ALA A 61 -16.72 -7.15 11.32
CA ALA A 61 -17.84 -7.72 10.60
C ALA A 61 -17.98 -9.26 10.72
N PRO A 62 -17.76 -9.90 11.90
CA PRO A 62 -17.89 -11.35 12.00
C PRO A 62 -19.33 -11.87 12.01
N ASN A 63 -20.36 -11.01 11.92
CA ASN A 63 -21.75 -11.46 12.11
C ASN A 63 -22.79 -10.74 11.24
N ARG A 64 -22.64 -10.75 9.92
CA ARG A 64 -23.84 -10.69 9.05
C ARG A 64 -24.11 -12.08 8.50
N PRO A 65 -25.24 -12.72 8.87
CA PRO A 65 -25.68 -13.93 8.18
C PRO A 65 -25.88 -13.58 6.71
N LYS A 66 -25.44 -14.49 5.85
CA LYS A 66 -25.77 -14.46 4.43
C LYS A 66 -27.26 -14.79 4.34
N GLU A 67 -28.08 -13.76 4.17
CA GLU A 67 -29.42 -13.87 3.57
C GLU A 67 -29.30 -13.63 2.06
#